data_AF-A0A7K4FAD3-F1
#
_entry.id   AF-A0A7K4FAD3-F1
#
_cell.length_a   1.000
_cell.length_b   1.000
_cell.length_c   1.000
_cell.angle_alpha   90.00
_cell.angle_beta   90.00
_cell.angle_gamma   90.00
#
_symmetry.space_group_name_H-M   'P 1'
#
loop_
_entity.id
_entity.type
_entity.pdbx_description
1 polymer ?
#
loop_
_entity_poly.entity_id
_entity_poly.type
_entity_poly.pdbx_seq_one_letter_code
_entity_poly.pdbx_strand_id
1 'polypeptide(L)'
;MLQDSSIRKSLDQYIQRRIQEIPTEIKQTFPGIKQIWKCENEIDFLYGYYVGKIEEGALHYLLKATRASAGGYVDTFEIRGIIETHKVDLLDAIKSAIN
;
A
#
# COMPACT_ATOMS: atom_id res chain seq x y z
N MET A 1 -1.82 -9.09 -17.59
CA MET A 1 -2.01 -10.16 -16.61
C MET A 1 -0.63 -10.58 -16.13
N LEU A 2 -0.33 -10.48 -14.84
CA LEU A 2 1.00 -10.80 -14.29
C LEU A 2 1.29 -12.32 -14.34
N GLN A 3 1.30 -12.90 -15.54
CA GLN A 3 1.74 -14.28 -15.79
C GLN A 3 3.26 -14.41 -15.71
N ASP A 4 3.98 -13.29 -15.79
CA ASP A 4 5.42 -13.25 -15.53
C ASP A 4 5.67 -13.25 -14.01
N SER A 5 6.09 -14.42 -13.51
CA SER A 5 6.44 -14.65 -12.10
C SER A 5 7.45 -13.63 -11.55
N SER A 6 8.29 -13.04 -12.41
CA SER A 6 9.31 -12.07 -12.00
C SER A 6 8.71 -10.73 -11.62
N ILE A 7 7.76 -10.21 -12.41
CA ILE A 7 7.12 -8.91 -12.15
C ILE A 7 6.23 -9.00 -10.92
N ARG A 8 5.47 -10.10 -10.77
CA ARG A 8 4.66 -10.33 -9.57
C ARG A 8 5.50 -10.38 -8.30
N LYS A 9 6.63 -11.11 -8.32
CA LYS A 9 7.57 -11.16 -7.20
C LYS A 9 8.17 -9.80 -6.89
N SER A 10 8.51 -9.03 -7.93
CA SER A 10 9.06 -7.67 -7.77
C SER A 10 8.04 -6.71 -7.15
N LEU A 11 6.77 -6.82 -7.54
CA LEU A 11 5.66 -6.06 -6.98
C LEU A 11 5.39 -6.41 -5.52
N ASP A 12 5.39 -7.70 -5.18
CA ASP A 12 5.25 -8.18 -3.81
C ASP A 12 6.35 -7.62 -2.89
N GLN A 13 7.60 -7.69 -3.34
CA GLN A 13 8.74 -7.09 -2.63
C GLN A 13 8.63 -5.57 -2.49
N TYR A 14 8.12 -4.89 -3.51
CA TYR A 14 7.86 -3.46 -3.44
C TYR A 14 6.83 -3.15 -2.35
N ILE A 15 5.71 -3.87 -2.33
CA ILE A 15 4.65 -3.69 -1.31
C ILE A 15 5.19 -3.94 0.10
N GLN A 16 5.94 -5.02 0.31
CA GLN A 16 6.56 -5.32 1.60
C GLN A 16 7.46 -4.17 2.10
N ARG A 17 8.30 -3.60 1.23
CA ARG A 17 9.14 -2.44 1.58
C ARG A 17 8.30 -1.23 1.95
N ARG A 18 7.24 -0.96 1.18
CA ARG A 18 6.33 0.15 1.48
C ARG A 18 5.65 -0.02 2.84
N ILE A 19 5.27 -1.23 3.23
CA ILE A 19 4.71 -1.52 4.55
C ILE A 19 5.73 -1.23 5.67
N GLN A 20 7.00 -1.60 5.48
CA GLN A 20 8.06 -1.35 6.48
C GLN A 20 8.33 0.14 6.72
N GLU A 21 8.04 1.00 5.74
CA GLU A 21 8.23 2.45 5.83
C GLU A 21 7.08 3.16 6.58
N ILE A 22 5.91 2.52 6.68
CA ILE A 22 4.69 3.10 7.27
C ILE A 22 4.91 3.67 8.68
N PRO A 23 5.55 2.97 9.63
CA PRO A 23 5.62 3.47 11.00
C PRO A 23 6.37 4.81 11.10
N THR A 24 7.41 4.97 10.29
CA THR A 24 8.18 6.22 10.21
C THR A 24 7.35 7.31 9.52
N GLU A 25 6.66 6.98 8.43
CA GLU A 25 5.80 7.93 7.72
C GLU A 25 4.63 8.44 8.58
N ILE A 26 4.00 7.58 9.39
CA ILE A 26 2.92 7.97 10.32
C ILE A 26 3.45 9.03 11.30
N LYS A 27 4.58 8.76 11.94
CA LYS A 27 5.18 9.67 12.94
C LYS A 27 5.55 11.04 12.35
N GLN A 28 5.88 11.08 11.06
CA GLN A 28 6.23 12.32 10.36
C GLN A 28 5.01 13.08 9.82
N THR A 29 4.02 12.35 9.28
CA THR A 29 2.91 12.94 8.51
C THR A 29 1.71 13.26 9.39
N PHE A 30 1.49 12.45 10.43
CA PHE A 30 0.30 12.49 11.26
C PHE A 30 0.62 12.68 12.75
N PRO A 31 1.33 13.76 13.14
CA PRO A 31 1.57 14.02 14.56
C PRO A 31 0.25 14.40 15.25
N GLY A 32 -0.40 13.42 15.88
CA GLY A 32 -1.63 13.61 16.65
C GLY A 32 -2.85 13.88 15.79
N ILE A 33 -3.38 12.83 15.15
CA ILE A 33 -4.63 12.91 14.36
C ILE A 33 -5.77 13.39 15.27
N LYS A 34 -6.27 14.61 15.01
CA LYS A 34 -7.32 15.23 15.83
C LYS A 34 -8.73 14.89 15.36
N GLN A 35 -8.89 14.64 14.06
CA GLN A 35 -10.18 14.38 13.44
C GLN A 35 -9.99 13.44 12.24
N ILE A 36 -10.87 12.45 12.15
CA ILE A 36 -10.96 11.51 11.04
C ILE A 36 -12.35 11.64 10.40
N TRP A 37 -12.44 11.48 9.08
CA TRP A 37 -13.69 11.65 8.34
C TRP A 37 -14.13 10.29 7.78
N LYS A 38 -15.37 9.87 8.09
CA LYS A 38 -15.99 8.60 7.65
C LYS A 38 -15.30 7.32 8.14
N CYS A 39 -14.38 7.40 9.09
CA CYS A 39 -13.69 6.25 9.67
C CYS A 39 -14.10 6.07 11.14
N GLU A 40 -14.08 4.83 11.62
CA GLU A 40 -14.49 4.50 12.99
C GLU A 40 -13.47 4.97 14.03
N ASN A 41 -12.18 4.86 13.70
CA ASN A 41 -11.06 5.21 14.57
C ASN A 41 -9.80 5.47 13.74
N GLU A 42 -8.72 5.86 14.42
CA GLU A 42 -7.44 6.19 13.79
C GLU A 42 -6.84 5.01 12.98
N ILE A 43 -6.98 3.78 13.47
CA ILE A 43 -6.48 2.58 12.77
C ILE A 43 -7.22 2.37 11.45
N ASP A 44 -8.55 2.48 11.46
CA ASP A 44 -9.39 2.34 10.27
C ASP A 44 -9.05 3.40 9.22
N PHE A 45 -8.89 4.66 9.66
CA PHE A 45 -8.43 5.75 8.80
C PHE A 45 -7.06 5.47 8.17
N LEU A 46 -6.07 5.11 8.99
CA LEU A 46 -4.70 4.86 8.52
C LEU A 46 -4.65 3.63 7.60
N TYR A 47 -5.44 2.59 7.89
CA TYR A 47 -5.53 1.41 7.03
C TYR A 47 -6.04 1.79 5.63
N GLY A 48 -7.17 2.50 5.55
CA GLY A 48 -7.71 2.96 4.26
C GLY A 48 -6.75 3.88 3.51
N TYR A 49 -6.10 4.82 4.23
CA TYR A 49 -5.10 5.71 3.66
C TYR A 49 -3.91 4.96 3.05
N TYR A 50 -3.33 4.01 3.80
CA TYR A 50 -2.14 3.29 3.34
C TYR A 50 -2.45 2.23 2.28
N VAL A 51 -3.62 1.60 2.30
CA VAL A 51 -4.06 0.77 1.17
C VAL A 51 -4.08 1.59 -0.11
N GLY A 52 -4.75 2.75 -0.10
CA GLY A 52 -4.80 3.63 -1.29
C GLY A 52 -3.42 4.13 -1.74
N LYS A 53 -2.58 4.55 -0.79
CA LYS A 53 -1.21 5.02 -1.07
C LYS A 53 -0.33 3.91 -1.68
N ILE A 54 -0.41 2.69 -1.17
CA ILE A 54 0.34 1.54 -1.71
C ILE A 54 -0.20 1.16 -3.08
N GLU A 55 -1.53 1.13 -3.29
CA GLU A 55 -2.14 0.85 -4.59
C GLU A 55 -1.66 1.82 -5.67
N GLU A 56 -1.67 3.13 -5.38
CA GLU A 56 -1.19 4.16 -6.29
C GLU A 56 0.32 4.03 -6.57
N GLY A 57 1.12 3.81 -5.52
CA GLY A 57 2.56 3.60 -5.65
C GLY A 57 2.91 2.37 -6.49
N ALA A 58 2.20 1.26 -6.27
CA ALA A 58 2.34 0.01 -6.99
C ALA A 58 1.96 0.15 -8.47
N LEU A 59 0.87 0.87 -8.78
CA LEU A 59 0.48 1.18 -10.14
C LEU A 59 1.59 1.96 -10.86
N HIS A 60 2.10 3.03 -10.25
CA HIS A 60 3.21 3.81 -10.81
C HIS A 60 4.50 2.99 -10.98
N TYR A 61 4.80 2.10 -10.04
CA TYR A 61 5.92 1.19 -10.12
C TYR A 61 5.81 0.27 -11.34
N LEU A 62 4.64 -0.35 -11.55
CA LEU A 62 4.39 -1.24 -12.68
C LEU A 62 4.41 -0.52 -14.03
N LEU A 63 3.82 0.68 -14.11
CA LEU A 63 3.87 1.50 -15.34
C LEU A 63 5.32 1.81 -15.73
N LYS A 64 6.16 2.17 -14.76
CA LYS A 64 7.61 2.39 -14.99
C LYS A 64 8.34 1.10 -15.41
N ALA A 65 8.08 -0.01 -14.73
CA ALA A 65 8.77 -1.27 -14.97
C ALA A 65 8.42 -1.89 -16.33
N THR A 66 7.15 -1.80 -16.73
CA THR A 66 6.64 -2.40 -17.98
C THR A 66 6.73 -1.47 -19.18
N ARG A 67 7.06 -0.18 -18.97
CA ARG A 67 6.96 0.90 -19.98
C ARG A 67 5.56 0.99 -20.62
N ALA A 68 4.53 0.47 -19.93
CA ALA A 68 3.16 0.58 -20.38
C ALA A 68 2.62 2.00 -20.14
N SER A 69 1.71 2.45 -21.01
CA SER A 69 0.90 3.63 -20.72
C SER A 69 -0.18 3.27 -19.68
N ALA A 70 -0.75 4.27 -19.01
CA ALA A 70 -1.84 4.06 -18.04
C ALA A 70 -3.10 3.37 -18.64
N GLY A 71 -3.20 3.27 -19.97
CA GLY A 71 -4.23 2.50 -20.68
C GLY A 71 -3.85 1.05 -20.99
N GLY A 72 -2.58 0.67 -20.81
CA GLY A 72 -2.13 -0.72 -20.84
C GLY A 72 -2.56 -1.38 -19.53
N TYR A 73 -3.41 -2.39 -19.63
CA TYR A 73 -4.12 -3.04 -18.52
C TYR A 73 -3.18 -3.52 -17.39
N VAL A 74 -2.90 -2.65 -16.41
CA VAL A 74 -2.32 -3.00 -15.12
C VAL A 74 -3.49 -3.32 -14.21
N ASP A 75 -3.61 -4.59 -13.81
CA ASP A 75 -4.75 -5.06 -13.05
C ASP A 75 -4.67 -4.56 -11.60
N THR A 76 -5.41 -3.50 -11.32
CA THR A 76 -5.53 -2.94 -9.96
C THR A 76 -6.12 -3.97 -8.98
N PHE A 77 -6.89 -4.96 -9.45
CA PHE A 77 -7.33 -6.08 -8.62
C PHE A 77 -6.19 -7.04 -8.26
N GLU A 78 -5.20 -7.24 -9.14
CA GLU A 78 -4.00 -8.02 -8.79
C GLU A 78 -3.18 -7.31 -7.70
N ILE A 79 -2.99 -5.99 -7.82
CA ILE A 79 -2.31 -5.19 -6.79
C ILE A 79 -3.04 -5.31 -5.45
N ARG A 80 -4.36 -5.08 -5.46
CA ARG A 80 -5.20 -5.19 -4.25
C ARG A 80 -5.15 -6.61 -3.66
N GLY A 81 -5.16 -7.63 -4.51
CA GLY A 81 -5.02 -9.02 -4.08
C GLY A 81 -3.71 -9.28 -3.35
N ILE A 82 -2.58 -8.71 -3.81
CA ILE A 82 -1.30 -8.83 -3.13
C ILE A 82 -1.30 -8.04 -1.81
N ILE A 83 -1.84 -6.83 -1.79
CA ILE A 83 -1.94 -6.05 -0.54
C ILE A 83 -2.74 -6.81 0.52
N GLU A 84 -3.86 -7.45 0.14
CA GLU A 84 -4.67 -8.26 1.07
C GLU A 84 -3.88 -9.45 1.65
N THR A 85 -2.92 -10.02 0.91
CA THR A 85 -2.04 -11.07 1.46
C THR A 85 -1.10 -10.57 2.56
N HIS A 86 -0.80 -9.27 2.59
CA HIS A 86 0.03 -8.60 3.61
C HIS A 86 -0.82 -7.81 4.63
N LYS A 87 -2.13 -8.06 4.71
CA LYS A 87 -3.05 -7.30 5.57
C LYS A 87 -2.64 -7.28 7.04
N VAL A 88 -2.18 -8.41 7.56
CA VAL A 88 -1.75 -8.52 8.97
C VAL A 88 -0.51 -7.64 9.20
N ASP A 89 0.50 -7.77 8.34
CA ASP A 89 1.73 -6.97 8.42
C ASP A 89 1.46 -5.48 8.29
N LEU A 90 0.53 -5.09 7.40
CA LEU A 90 0.08 -3.70 7.24
C LEU A 90 -0.57 -3.18 8.52
N LEU A 91 -1.49 -3.94 9.11
CA LEU A 91 -2.15 -3.55 10.36
C LEU A 91 -1.16 -3.46 11.53
N ASP A 92 -0.22 -4.39 11.61
CA ASP A 92 0.79 -4.41 12.67
C ASP A 92 1.78 -3.25 12.53
N ALA A 93 2.19 -2.92 11.30
CA ALA A 93 2.99 -1.73 11.02
C ALA A 93 2.27 -0.45 11.48
N ILE A 94 0.99 -0.29 11.14
CA ILE A 94 0.19 0.86 11.57
C ILE A 94 0.11 0.92 13.10
N LYS A 95 -0.24 -0.19 13.76
CA LYS A 95 -0.37 -0.26 15.22
C LYS A 95 0.94 0.05 15.95
N SER A 96 2.07 -0.38 15.41
CA SER A 96 3.40 -0.10 15.97
C SER A 96 3.79 1.39 15.98
N ALA A 97 3.09 2.21 15.19
CA ALA A 97 3.37 3.63 15.04
C ALA A 97 2.52 4.51 15.94
N ILE A 98 1.30 4.07 16.25
CA ILE A 98 0.31 4.78 17.06
C ILE A 98 0.34 4.37 18.54
N ASN A 99 0.91 3.20 18.85
CA ASN A 99 1.11 2.71 20.22
C ASN A 99 2.44 3.20 20.82
#